data_AF-A0A961H2Q8-F1
#
_entry.id   AF-A0A961H2Q8-F1
#
_cell.length_a   1.000
_cell.length_b   1.000
_cell.length_c   1.000
_cell.angle_alpha   90.00
_cell.angle_beta   90.00
_cell.angle_gamma   90.00
#
_symmetry.space_group_name_H-M   'P 1'
#
loop_
_entity.id
_entity.type
_entity.pdbx_description
1 polymer ?
#
loop_
_entity_poly.entity_id
_entity_poly.type
_entity_poly.pdbx_seq_one_letter_code
_entity_poly.pdbx_strand_id
1 'polypeptide(L)'
;WSLLAFVAGRTTRARLSANVTNLPLRLPVVLARASTTLDLLSGGRFELGLGAGGFWDAIEAVGGRRLAPGESVQALEEAIRVIRALWAVDEPGGARVDGEYYAVRGAKRGPATPHPISISIGAYGPRMLRLTGRVADGWVPSFGYLKSIDALADMNARIDEGASEAGRAPGDIRRMLNIDADSATVERLVHLAIEYGMGTFILATDDSTAVERFAAEVVPAVRAEVARVRG
;
A
#
# COMPACT_ATOMS: atom_id res chain seq x y z
N TRP A 1 -12.65 -6.64 -4.41
CA TRP A 1 -12.53 -6.42 -5.87
C TRP A 1 -13.78 -5.81 -6.47
N SER A 2 -14.99 -6.37 -6.26
CA SER A 2 -16.22 -5.91 -6.93
C SER A 2 -16.53 -4.41 -6.78
N LEU A 3 -16.42 -3.86 -5.56
CA LEU A 3 -16.63 -2.42 -5.34
C LEU A 3 -15.61 -1.56 -6.11
N LEU A 4 -14.33 -1.93 -6.09
CA LEU A 4 -13.29 -1.21 -6.83
C LEU A 4 -13.54 -1.25 -8.35
N ALA A 5 -13.98 -2.39 -8.88
CA ALA A 5 -14.33 -2.52 -10.30
C ALA A 5 -15.51 -1.62 -10.67
N PHE A 6 -16.55 -1.58 -9.83
CA PHE A 6 -17.69 -0.69 -10.02
C PHE A 6 -17.25 0.79 -10.01
N VAL A 7 -16.47 1.20 -9.02
CA VAL A 7 -15.97 2.59 -8.92
C VAL A 7 -15.05 2.93 -10.10
N ALA A 8 -14.23 1.99 -10.57
CA ALA A 8 -13.40 2.18 -11.77
C ALA A 8 -14.24 2.54 -13.00
N GLY A 9 -15.35 1.82 -13.23
CA GLY A 9 -16.27 2.12 -14.34
C GLY A 9 -17.10 3.40 -14.15
N ARG A 10 -17.17 3.95 -12.93
CA ARG A 10 -17.95 5.15 -12.60
C ARG A 10 -17.12 6.42 -12.47
N THR A 11 -15.79 6.32 -12.55
CA THR A 11 -14.87 7.45 -12.35
C THR A 11 -13.81 7.48 -13.44
N THR A 12 -13.28 8.66 -13.76
CA THR A 12 -12.24 8.83 -14.80
C THR A 12 -10.90 9.29 -14.25
N ARG A 13 -10.85 9.83 -13.04
CA ARG A 13 -9.65 10.46 -12.46
C ARG A 13 -9.20 9.87 -11.12
N ALA A 14 -10.11 9.32 -10.33
CA ALA A 14 -9.79 8.83 -8.99
C ALA A 14 -8.82 7.64 -9.05
N ARG A 15 -7.74 7.66 -8.27
CA ARG A 15 -6.92 6.47 -8.03
C ARG A 15 -7.67 5.51 -7.10
N LEU A 16 -7.46 4.21 -7.29
CA LEU A 16 -8.25 3.17 -6.64
C LEU A 16 -7.32 2.16 -5.97
N SER A 17 -7.55 1.90 -4.69
CA SER A 17 -6.81 0.90 -3.92
C SER A 17 -7.68 0.34 -2.80
N ALA A 18 -7.41 -0.91 -2.42
CA ALA A 18 -7.88 -1.44 -1.15
C ALA A 18 -6.94 -0.98 -0.03
N ASN A 19 -7.45 -0.71 1.17
CA ASN A 19 -6.67 -0.12 2.26
C ASN A 19 -6.69 -0.99 3.55
N VAL A 20 -5.93 -2.08 3.65
CA VAL A 20 -5.19 -2.79 2.60
C VAL A 20 -5.80 -4.18 2.39
N THR A 21 -5.48 -4.84 1.27
CA THR A 21 -5.94 -6.21 1.01
C THR A 21 -5.34 -7.18 2.03
N ASN A 22 -6.20 -7.99 2.66
CA ASN A 22 -5.79 -9.01 3.61
C ASN A 22 -5.23 -10.25 2.88
N LEU A 23 -3.90 -10.36 2.80
CA LEU A 23 -3.20 -11.43 2.06
C LEU A 23 -3.58 -12.85 2.53
N PRO A 24 -3.65 -13.17 3.84
CA PRO A 24 -4.05 -14.49 4.32
C PRO A 24 -5.35 -15.05 3.73
N LEU A 25 -6.23 -14.20 3.19
CA LEU A 25 -7.52 -14.61 2.62
C LEU A 25 -7.51 -14.64 1.08
N ARG A 26 -6.38 -14.37 0.42
CA ARG A 26 -6.29 -14.19 -1.03
C ARG A 26 -4.98 -14.75 -1.58
N LEU A 27 -5.07 -15.71 -2.49
CA LEU A 27 -3.88 -16.25 -3.15
C LEU A 27 -3.15 -15.16 -3.97
N PRO A 28 -1.80 -15.05 -3.91
CA PRO A 28 -1.04 -14.01 -4.62
C PRO A 28 -1.25 -14.03 -6.14
N VAL A 29 -1.41 -15.22 -6.72
CA VAL A 29 -1.68 -15.38 -8.16
C VAL A 29 -3.04 -14.76 -8.55
N VAL A 30 -4.04 -14.87 -7.68
CA VAL A 30 -5.37 -14.27 -7.90
C VAL A 30 -5.27 -12.75 -7.73
N LEU A 31 -4.54 -12.28 -6.72
CA LEU A 31 -4.28 -10.86 -6.52
C LEU A 31 -3.62 -10.25 -7.76
N ALA A 32 -2.54 -10.87 -8.27
CA ALA A 32 -1.81 -10.38 -9.44
C ALA A 32 -2.72 -10.18 -10.67
N ARG A 33 -3.55 -11.18 -11.00
CA ARG A 33 -4.46 -11.12 -12.16
C ARG A 33 -5.63 -10.16 -11.96
N ALA A 34 -6.16 -10.08 -10.74
CA ALA A 34 -7.21 -9.13 -10.42
C ALA A 34 -6.70 -7.68 -10.50
N SER A 35 -5.47 -7.43 -10.04
CA SER A 35 -4.82 -6.14 -10.12
C SER A 35 -4.60 -5.68 -11.57
N THR A 36 -4.08 -6.53 -12.45
CA THR A 36 -3.92 -6.19 -13.88
C THR A 36 -5.26 -5.94 -14.56
N THR A 37 -6.30 -6.70 -14.20
CA THR A 37 -7.65 -6.48 -14.73
C THR A 37 -8.21 -5.14 -14.28
N LEU A 38 -8.08 -4.79 -13.00
CA LEU A 38 -8.52 -3.50 -12.48
C LEU A 38 -7.71 -2.34 -13.04
N ASP A 39 -6.42 -2.53 -13.26
CA ASP A 39 -5.58 -1.52 -13.88
C ASP A 39 -6.04 -1.22 -15.31
N LEU A 40 -6.30 -2.24 -16.13
CA LEU A 40 -6.87 -2.09 -17.47
C LEU A 40 -8.24 -1.43 -17.45
N LEU A 41 -9.15 -1.89 -16.57
CA LEU A 41 -10.50 -1.32 -16.44
C LEU A 41 -10.50 0.13 -15.96
N SER A 42 -9.52 0.50 -15.12
CA SER A 42 -9.39 1.85 -14.59
C SER A 42 -8.56 2.78 -15.47
N GLY A 43 -7.85 2.25 -16.47
CA GLY A 43 -6.92 3.02 -17.30
C GLY A 43 -5.70 3.49 -16.53
N GLY A 44 -5.06 2.59 -15.76
CA GLY A 44 -3.80 2.91 -15.07
C GLY A 44 -3.95 3.57 -13.70
N ARG A 45 -5.15 3.53 -13.11
CA ARG A 45 -5.46 4.23 -11.85
C ARG A 45 -5.47 3.30 -10.64
N PHE A 46 -5.17 2.02 -10.81
CA PHE A 46 -5.22 1.04 -9.73
C PHE A 46 -3.87 0.92 -9.01
N GLU A 47 -3.90 0.85 -7.68
CA GLU A 47 -2.75 0.52 -6.84
C GLU A 47 -3.12 -0.66 -5.93
N LEU A 48 -2.15 -1.54 -5.65
CA LEU A 48 -2.35 -2.69 -4.76
C LEU A 48 -1.91 -2.35 -3.34
N GLY A 49 -2.86 -1.98 -2.47
CA GLY A 49 -2.63 -2.03 -1.03
C GLY A 49 -2.66 -3.48 -0.53
N LEU A 50 -1.61 -3.91 0.17
CA LEU A 50 -1.43 -5.28 0.67
C LEU A 50 -0.99 -5.30 2.14
N GLY A 51 -1.52 -6.22 2.93
CA GLY A 51 -1.14 -6.43 4.32
C GLY A 51 -0.95 -7.90 4.67
N ALA A 52 -0.02 -8.19 5.57
CA ALA A 52 0.31 -9.55 6.01
C ALA A 52 -0.78 -10.23 6.88
N GLY A 53 -1.82 -9.48 7.26
CA GLY A 53 -2.85 -9.90 8.23
C GLY A 53 -2.60 -9.29 9.62
N GLY A 54 -3.64 -8.68 10.21
CA GLY A 54 -3.57 -7.98 11.50
C GLY A 54 -4.56 -8.46 12.56
N PHE A 55 -5.61 -9.18 12.17
CA PHE A 55 -6.67 -9.66 13.05
C PHE A 55 -6.81 -11.18 12.92
N TRP A 56 -5.88 -11.92 13.53
CA TRP A 56 -5.71 -13.36 13.28
C TRP A 56 -6.93 -14.20 13.69
N ASP A 57 -7.61 -13.86 14.78
CA ASP A 57 -8.82 -14.58 15.20
C ASP A 57 -9.92 -14.47 14.14
N ALA A 58 -10.12 -13.27 13.57
CA ALA A 58 -11.08 -13.05 12.49
C ALA A 58 -10.65 -13.70 11.17
N ILE A 59 -9.34 -13.70 10.86
CA ILE A 59 -8.78 -14.36 9.68
C ILE A 59 -9.03 -15.87 9.74
N GLU A 60 -8.75 -16.49 10.88
CA GLU A 60 -8.90 -17.92 11.12
C GLU A 60 -10.38 -18.33 11.11
N ALA A 61 -11.26 -17.51 11.70
CA ALA A 61 -12.71 -17.76 11.72
C ALA A 61 -13.34 -17.88 10.32
N VAL A 62 -12.71 -17.32 9.28
CA VAL A 62 -13.17 -17.41 7.88
C VAL A 62 -12.29 -18.31 7.01
N GLY A 63 -11.50 -19.17 7.64
CA GLY A 63 -10.69 -20.19 6.95
C GLY A 63 -9.31 -19.73 6.48
N GLY A 64 -8.83 -18.56 6.94
CA GLY A 64 -7.46 -18.13 6.70
C GLY A 64 -6.46 -18.93 7.54
N ARG A 65 -5.30 -19.24 6.95
CA ARG A 65 -4.18 -19.89 7.66
C ARG A 65 -3.57 -18.90 8.66
N ARG A 66 -3.63 -19.20 9.96
CA ARG A 66 -2.87 -18.45 10.98
C ARG A 66 -1.37 -18.66 10.77
N LEU A 67 -0.62 -17.57 10.83
CA LEU A 67 0.85 -17.55 10.77
C LEU A 67 1.39 -16.82 12.00
N ALA A 68 2.55 -17.26 12.50
CA ALA A 68 3.28 -16.49 13.49
C ALA A 68 3.77 -15.15 12.87
N PRO A 69 4.08 -14.13 13.69
CA PRO A 69 4.44 -12.80 13.16
C PRO A 69 5.63 -12.78 12.20
N GLY A 70 6.64 -13.62 12.43
CA GLY A 70 7.79 -13.72 11.53
C GLY A 70 7.46 -14.40 10.20
N GLU A 71 6.60 -15.41 10.27
CA GLU A 71 6.12 -16.20 9.13
C GLU A 71 5.22 -15.35 8.21
N SER A 72 4.34 -14.52 8.77
CA SER A 72 3.46 -13.65 7.98
C SER A 72 4.23 -12.60 7.18
N VAL A 73 5.34 -12.09 7.74
CA VAL A 73 6.25 -11.18 7.03
C VAL A 73 6.95 -11.89 5.87
N GLN A 74 7.43 -13.13 6.08
CA GLN A 74 8.04 -13.94 5.02
C GLN A 74 7.02 -14.29 3.93
N ALA A 75 5.81 -14.71 4.31
CA ALA A 75 4.72 -15.00 3.38
C ALA A 75 4.35 -13.76 2.53
N LEU A 76 4.36 -12.56 3.11
CA LEU A 76 4.13 -11.33 2.36
C LEU A 76 5.26 -11.04 1.35
N GLU A 77 6.52 -11.22 1.74
CA GLU A 77 7.66 -11.09 0.82
C GLU A 77 7.57 -12.06 -0.37
N GLU A 78 7.26 -13.33 -0.10
CA GLU A 78 7.03 -14.34 -1.12
C GLU A 78 5.84 -14.00 -2.04
N ALA A 79 4.73 -13.53 -1.47
CA ALA A 79 3.58 -13.09 -2.23
C ALA A 79 3.90 -11.94 -3.19
N ILE A 80 4.66 -10.94 -2.74
CA ILE A 80 5.08 -9.81 -3.57
C ILE A 80 6.00 -10.29 -4.71
N ARG A 81 6.93 -11.21 -4.43
CA ARG A 81 7.75 -11.83 -5.49
C ARG A 81 6.89 -12.56 -6.52
N VAL A 82 5.90 -13.35 -6.09
CA VAL A 82 4.95 -14.02 -6.99
C VAL A 82 4.17 -13.01 -7.83
N ILE A 83 3.64 -11.95 -7.21
CA ILE A 83 2.85 -10.92 -7.90
C ILE A 83 3.70 -10.22 -8.96
N ARG A 84 4.89 -9.72 -8.60
CA ARG A 84 5.80 -9.04 -9.54
C ARG A 84 6.26 -9.99 -10.65
N ALA A 85 6.55 -11.26 -10.35
CA ALA A 85 6.88 -12.23 -11.37
C ALA A 85 5.74 -12.43 -12.38
N LEU A 86 4.48 -12.50 -11.92
CA LEU A 86 3.35 -12.61 -12.83
C LEU A 86 3.12 -11.35 -13.68
N TRP A 87 3.49 -10.16 -13.18
CA TRP A 87 3.40 -8.91 -13.93
C TRP A 87 4.53 -8.70 -14.94
N ALA A 88 5.68 -9.38 -14.79
CA ALA A 88 6.83 -9.29 -15.68
C ALA A 88 6.59 -10.03 -17.02
N VAL A 89 5.60 -9.59 -17.80
CA VAL A 89 5.09 -10.29 -19.00
C VAL A 89 6.11 -10.45 -20.12
N ASP A 90 7.12 -9.59 -20.18
CA ASP A 90 8.17 -9.63 -21.20
C ASP A 90 9.27 -10.65 -20.89
N GLU A 91 9.30 -11.19 -19.67
CA GLU A 91 10.26 -12.22 -19.26
C GLU A 91 9.95 -13.57 -19.91
N PRO A 92 10.95 -14.26 -20.49
CA PRO A 92 10.74 -15.52 -21.18
C PRO A 92 10.21 -16.62 -20.24
N GLY A 93 9.45 -17.54 -20.83
CA GLY A 93 8.88 -18.70 -20.12
C GLY A 93 7.80 -18.35 -19.10
N GLY A 94 7.43 -19.32 -18.27
CA GLY A 94 6.47 -19.12 -17.18
C GLY A 94 7.14 -18.54 -15.93
N ALA A 95 6.38 -17.78 -15.13
CA ALA A 95 6.82 -17.27 -13.84
C ALA A 95 7.22 -18.41 -12.89
N ARG A 96 8.40 -18.28 -12.29
CA ARG A 96 8.96 -19.20 -11.31
C ARG A 96 9.38 -18.42 -10.07
N VAL A 97 8.86 -18.81 -8.92
CA VAL A 97 9.23 -18.29 -7.61
C VAL A 97 9.19 -19.45 -6.64
N ASP A 98 10.29 -19.69 -5.95
CA ASP A 98 10.37 -20.62 -4.83
C ASP A 98 10.10 -19.89 -3.51
N GLY A 99 9.34 -20.53 -2.64
CA GLY A 99 8.92 -20.00 -1.35
C GLY A 99 8.29 -21.09 -0.49
N GLU A 100 8.29 -20.87 0.81
CA GLU A 100 7.74 -21.78 1.82
C GLU A 100 6.21 -21.67 1.93
N TYR A 101 5.68 -20.46 1.77
CA TYR A 101 4.25 -20.15 1.84
C TYR A 101 3.64 -19.97 0.45
N TYR A 102 4.36 -19.33 -0.47
CA TYR A 102 3.90 -19.10 -1.83
C TYR A 102 4.99 -19.38 -2.85
N ALA A 103 4.69 -20.29 -3.76
CA ALA A 103 5.54 -20.65 -4.89
C ALA A 103 4.73 -20.71 -6.19
N VAL A 104 5.39 -20.43 -7.31
CA VAL A 104 4.85 -20.67 -8.66
C VAL A 104 5.88 -21.41 -9.50
N ARG A 105 5.44 -22.37 -10.30
CA ARG A 105 6.32 -23.28 -11.06
C ARG A 105 5.96 -23.26 -12.54
N GLY A 106 6.31 -22.19 -13.24
CA GLY A 106 6.03 -22.01 -14.67
C GLY A 106 4.62 -21.47 -14.94
N ALA A 107 4.07 -20.66 -14.03
CA ALA A 107 2.75 -20.07 -14.22
C ALA A 107 2.75 -19.07 -15.39
N LYS A 108 1.71 -19.10 -16.23
CA LYS A 108 1.54 -18.10 -17.29
C LYS A 108 1.48 -16.69 -16.68
N ARG A 109 2.32 -15.80 -17.20
CA ARG A 109 2.38 -14.39 -16.83
C ARG A 109 1.18 -13.60 -17.37
N GLY A 110 0.95 -12.44 -16.79
CA GLY A 110 -0.06 -11.50 -17.21
C GLY A 110 -1.47 -11.77 -16.65
N PRO A 111 -2.48 -11.08 -17.20
CA PRO A 111 -2.43 -10.29 -18.44
C PRO A 111 -1.50 -9.06 -18.36
N ALA A 112 -0.95 -8.66 -19.50
CA ALA A 112 -0.12 -7.47 -19.60
C ALA A 112 -0.95 -6.21 -19.34
N THR A 113 -0.33 -5.24 -18.66
CA THR A 113 -0.85 -3.87 -18.59
C THR A 113 0.26 -2.91 -19.00
N PRO A 114 -0.06 -1.82 -19.75
CA PRO A 114 0.93 -0.81 -20.11
C PRO A 114 1.32 0.09 -18.92
N HIS A 115 0.65 -0.02 -17.77
CA HIS A 115 0.90 0.84 -16.61
C HIS A 115 1.59 0.06 -15.48
N PRO A 116 2.60 0.65 -14.82
CA PRO A 116 3.18 0.04 -13.63
C PRO A 116 2.19 0.10 -12.45
N ILE A 117 1.85 -1.05 -11.89
CA ILE A 117 1.00 -1.15 -10.69
C ILE A 117 1.89 -1.06 -9.44
N SER A 118 1.65 -0.06 -8.60
CA SER A 118 2.36 0.11 -7.33
C SER A 118 1.81 -0.82 -6.24
N ILE A 119 2.69 -1.30 -5.35
CA ILE A 119 2.33 -2.07 -4.15
C ILE A 119 2.59 -1.21 -2.90
N SER A 120 1.55 -0.95 -2.12
CA SER A 120 1.63 -0.24 -0.84
C SER A 120 1.38 -1.19 0.33
N ILE A 121 2.15 -1.07 1.41
CA ILE A 121 2.04 -1.95 2.58
C ILE A 121 1.59 -1.21 3.83
N GLY A 122 0.62 -1.79 4.55
CA GLY A 122 0.31 -1.41 5.93
C GLY A 122 1.26 -2.10 6.91
N ALA A 123 2.16 -1.35 7.53
CA ALA A 123 3.26 -1.90 8.34
C ALA A 123 3.51 -1.07 9.62
N TYR A 124 3.90 -1.77 10.69
CA TYR A 124 4.22 -1.15 11.99
C TYR A 124 5.48 -1.71 12.67
N GLY A 125 5.69 -3.03 12.63
CA GLY A 125 6.82 -3.67 13.29
C GLY A 125 8.15 -3.53 12.52
N PRO A 126 9.32 -3.57 13.20
CA PRO A 126 10.64 -3.35 12.60
C PRO A 126 10.90 -4.16 11.34
N ARG A 127 10.69 -5.48 11.42
CA ARG A 127 10.94 -6.41 10.32
C ARG A 127 10.06 -6.10 9.11
N MET A 128 8.81 -5.71 9.36
CA MET A 128 7.84 -5.38 8.33
C MET A 128 8.20 -4.03 7.68
N LEU A 129 8.63 -3.04 8.44
CA LEU A 129 9.07 -1.74 7.92
C LEU A 129 10.32 -1.86 7.03
N ARG A 130 11.32 -2.63 7.45
CA ARG A 130 12.47 -2.95 6.57
C ARG A 130 12.06 -3.68 5.30
N LEU A 131 11.18 -4.68 5.40
CA LEU A 131 10.64 -5.35 4.21
C LEU A 131 9.90 -4.36 3.29
N THR A 132 9.10 -3.43 3.83
CA THR A 132 8.44 -2.37 3.05
C THR A 132 9.47 -1.56 2.24
N GLY A 133 10.58 -1.13 2.86
CA GLY A 133 11.68 -0.47 2.16
C GLY A 133 12.27 -1.30 1.02
N ARG A 134 12.51 -2.59 1.28
CA ARG A 134 13.10 -3.50 0.29
C ARG A 134 12.22 -3.73 -0.94
N VAL A 135 10.90 -3.90 -0.79
CA VAL A 135 10.07 -4.46 -1.88
C VAL A 135 8.81 -3.66 -2.26
N ALA A 136 8.38 -2.68 -1.46
CA ALA A 136 7.15 -1.92 -1.70
C ALA A 136 7.41 -0.58 -2.38
N ASP A 137 6.37 -0.02 -2.99
CA ASP A 137 6.36 1.30 -3.63
C ASP A 137 5.68 2.35 -2.74
N GLY A 138 5.07 1.91 -1.62
CA GLY A 138 4.44 2.79 -0.65
C GLY A 138 4.25 2.16 0.73
N TRP A 139 4.10 3.03 1.72
CA TRP A 139 3.79 2.68 3.11
C TRP A 139 2.55 3.44 3.57
N VAL A 140 1.61 2.74 4.20
CA VAL A 140 0.34 3.30 4.70
C VAL A 140 0.01 2.78 6.09
N PRO A 141 0.50 3.41 7.16
CA PRO A 141 -0.02 3.23 8.50
C PRO A 141 -1.32 4.01 8.67
N SER A 142 -2.04 3.68 9.73
CA SER A 142 -3.18 4.46 10.25
C SER A 142 -2.77 5.26 11.47
N PHE A 143 -3.13 6.53 11.49
CA PHE A 143 -2.81 7.48 12.55
C PHE A 143 -3.23 6.97 13.93
N GLY A 144 -4.46 6.45 14.06
CA GLY A 144 -4.98 5.91 15.33
C GLY A 144 -4.25 4.67 15.87
N TYR A 145 -3.36 4.05 15.09
CA TYR A 145 -2.53 2.92 15.53
C TYR A 145 -1.08 3.31 15.81
N LEU A 146 -0.72 4.58 15.64
CA LEU A 146 0.57 5.10 16.05
C LEU A 146 0.59 5.24 17.58
N LYS A 147 1.71 4.87 18.21
CA LYS A 147 1.90 5.09 19.65
C LYS A 147 2.06 6.58 19.98
N SER A 148 2.71 7.31 19.08
CA SER A 148 2.87 8.76 19.09
C SER A 148 3.18 9.21 17.66
N ILE A 149 3.04 10.52 17.39
CA ILE A 149 3.44 11.09 16.10
C ILE A 149 4.95 10.89 15.88
N ASP A 150 5.76 11.10 16.92
CA ASP A 150 7.22 10.97 16.86
C ASP A 150 7.70 9.55 16.48
N ALA A 151 6.86 8.53 16.69
CA ALA A 151 7.16 7.17 16.23
C ALA A 151 7.38 7.09 14.71
N LEU A 152 6.79 8.02 13.93
CA LEU A 152 6.97 8.08 12.48
C LEU A 152 8.45 8.26 12.08
N ALA A 153 9.28 8.92 12.89
CA ALA A 153 10.70 9.10 12.59
C ALA A 153 11.45 7.76 12.59
N ASP A 154 11.31 6.95 13.65
CA ASP A 154 11.90 5.59 13.71
C ASP A 154 11.32 4.68 12.62
N MET A 155 10.02 4.80 12.34
CA MET A 155 9.38 3.99 11.31
C MET A 155 9.90 4.32 9.90
N ASN A 156 10.06 5.60 9.57
CA ASN A 156 10.67 6.06 8.32
C ASN A 156 12.11 5.56 8.21
N ALA A 157 12.92 5.73 9.26
CA ALA A 157 14.32 5.30 9.26
C ALA A 157 14.48 3.81 8.93
N ARG A 158 13.59 2.95 9.44
CA ARG A 158 13.58 1.51 9.14
C ARG A 158 13.18 1.19 7.70
N ILE A 159 12.29 1.99 7.12
CA ILE A 159 11.94 1.85 5.70
C ILE A 159 13.14 2.29 4.85
N ASP A 160 13.80 3.37 5.21
CA ASP A 160 14.97 3.89 4.49
C ASP A 160 16.16 2.93 4.56
N GLU A 161 16.38 2.30 5.72
CA GLU A 161 17.34 1.21 5.93
C GLU A 161 17.04 0.06 4.95
N GLY A 162 15.79 -0.44 4.94
CA GLY A 162 15.38 -1.51 4.02
C GLY A 162 15.51 -1.12 2.54
N ALA A 163 15.19 0.12 2.18
CA ALA A 163 15.38 0.60 0.81
C ALA A 163 16.86 0.58 0.41
N SER A 164 17.73 1.09 1.29
CA SER A 164 19.18 1.14 1.07
C SER A 164 19.81 -0.24 0.98
N GLU A 165 19.40 -1.19 1.83
CA GLU A 165 19.82 -2.60 1.77
C GLU A 165 19.48 -3.25 0.42
N ALA A 166 18.37 -2.85 -0.21
CA ALA A 166 17.95 -3.32 -1.52
C ALA A 166 18.52 -2.49 -2.69
N GLY A 167 19.39 -1.50 -2.42
CA GLY A 167 19.94 -0.62 -3.45
C GLY A 167 18.92 0.33 -4.07
N ARG A 168 17.84 0.65 -3.36
CA ARG A 168 16.76 1.55 -3.79
C ARG A 168 16.88 2.90 -3.11
N ALA A 169 16.39 3.96 -3.75
CA ALA A 169 16.34 5.26 -3.09
C ALA A 169 15.16 5.29 -2.09
N PRO A 170 15.34 5.78 -0.86
CA PRO A 170 14.23 5.93 0.10
C PRO A 170 13.02 6.71 -0.44
N GLY A 171 13.28 7.68 -1.32
CA GLY A 171 12.27 8.49 -2.00
C GLY A 171 11.39 7.72 -3.01
N ASP A 172 11.80 6.53 -3.43
CA ASP A 172 11.00 5.66 -4.33
C ASP A 172 9.80 5.04 -3.60
N ILE A 173 9.79 5.10 -2.27
CA ILE A 173 8.72 4.55 -1.44
C ILE A 173 7.83 5.73 -1.01
N ARG A 174 6.58 5.76 -1.45
CA ARG A 174 5.63 6.82 -1.07
C ARG A 174 5.25 6.69 0.40
N ARG A 175 5.34 7.79 1.15
CA ARG A 175 4.86 7.88 2.54
C ARG A 175 3.40 8.36 2.54
N MET A 176 2.49 7.51 2.98
CA MET A 176 1.06 7.79 3.08
C MET A 176 0.60 7.65 4.53
N LEU A 177 -0.57 8.17 4.88
CA LEU A 177 -1.12 8.04 6.22
C LEU A 177 -2.66 8.07 6.18
N ASN A 178 -3.31 7.08 6.80
CA ASN A 178 -4.76 7.16 7.05
C ASN A 178 -5.02 8.07 8.25
N ILE A 179 -5.96 9.00 8.09
CA ILE A 179 -6.30 9.99 9.11
C ILE A 179 -7.81 10.13 9.23
N ASP A 180 -8.32 10.22 10.45
CA ASP A 180 -9.73 10.55 10.72
C ASP A 180 -10.01 12.04 10.51
N ALA A 181 -11.30 12.40 10.44
CA ALA A 181 -11.73 13.77 10.19
C ALA A 181 -11.31 14.76 11.29
N ASP A 182 -11.23 14.31 12.54
CA ASP A 182 -10.88 15.15 13.68
C ASP A 182 -9.38 15.48 13.67
N SER A 183 -8.56 14.55 13.21
CA SER A 183 -7.11 14.70 13.10
C SER A 183 -6.67 15.43 11.83
N ALA A 184 -7.56 15.56 10.83
CA ALA A 184 -7.27 16.13 9.51
C ALA A 184 -7.25 17.68 9.47
N THR A 185 -6.56 18.32 10.40
CA THR A 185 -6.39 19.79 10.40
C THR A 185 -5.21 20.23 9.53
N VAL A 186 -5.28 21.44 8.97
CA VAL A 186 -4.22 21.99 8.11
C VAL A 186 -2.86 21.98 8.82
N GLU A 187 -2.81 22.51 10.05
CA GLU A 187 -1.60 22.57 10.87
C GLU A 187 -0.98 21.17 11.08
N ARG A 188 -1.82 20.18 11.43
CA ARG A 188 -1.36 18.80 11.66
C ARG A 188 -0.77 18.21 10.39
N LEU A 189 -1.47 18.35 9.26
CA LEU A 189 -1.06 17.76 8.00
C LEU A 189 0.20 18.42 7.43
N VAL A 190 0.35 19.74 7.60
CA VAL A 190 1.59 20.45 7.26
C VAL A 190 2.74 19.95 8.11
N HIS A 191 2.56 19.85 9.44
CA HIS A 191 3.59 19.31 10.33
C HIS A 191 4.00 17.89 9.94
N LEU A 192 3.03 17.01 9.66
CA LEU A 192 3.30 15.64 9.20
C LEU A 192 4.04 15.58 7.86
N ALA A 193 3.74 16.50 6.94
CA ALA A 193 4.37 16.55 5.63
C ALA A 193 5.80 17.13 5.66
N ILE A 194 6.07 18.07 6.55
CA ILE A 194 7.37 18.73 6.68
C ILE A 194 8.32 17.89 7.56
N GLU A 195 7.90 17.53 8.77
CA GLU A 195 8.78 16.86 9.75
C GLU A 195 8.99 15.38 9.42
N TYR A 196 7.94 14.70 8.95
CA TYR A 196 7.97 13.25 8.75
C TYR A 196 7.90 12.83 7.28
N GLY A 197 7.84 13.78 6.35
CA GLY A 197 7.80 13.50 4.91
C GLY A 197 6.53 12.80 4.44
N MET A 198 5.43 12.85 5.18
CA MET A 198 4.16 12.26 4.75
C MET A 198 3.62 13.00 3.52
N GLY A 199 3.51 12.30 2.39
CA GLY A 199 3.17 12.90 1.09
C GLY A 199 1.75 12.62 0.62
N THR A 200 1.00 11.77 1.32
CA THR A 200 -0.39 11.44 0.96
C THR A 200 -1.21 11.18 2.22
N PHE A 201 -2.31 11.89 2.36
CA PHE A 201 -3.25 11.70 3.47
C PHE A 201 -4.55 11.10 2.93
N ILE A 202 -5.00 10.02 3.56
CA ILE A 202 -6.23 9.30 3.20
C ILE A 202 -7.23 9.55 4.33
N LEU A 203 -8.24 10.37 4.04
CA LEU A 203 -9.31 10.66 4.99
C LEU A 203 -10.20 9.41 5.17
N ALA A 204 -10.27 8.89 6.38
CA ALA A 204 -11.13 7.78 6.76
C ALA A 204 -12.46 8.31 7.30
N THR A 205 -13.47 8.40 6.43
CA THR A 205 -14.82 8.84 6.80
C THR A 205 -15.85 8.32 5.79
N ASP A 206 -17.10 8.20 6.25
CA ASP A 206 -18.30 7.99 5.47
C ASP A 206 -19.18 9.26 5.36
N ASP A 207 -18.79 10.37 6.03
CA ASP A 207 -19.48 11.64 5.96
C ASP A 207 -19.07 12.43 4.70
N SER A 208 -20.02 12.61 3.78
CA SER A 208 -19.81 13.37 2.55
C SER A 208 -19.45 14.84 2.82
N THR A 209 -19.98 15.43 3.89
CA THR A 209 -19.69 16.83 4.27
C THR A 209 -18.24 16.96 4.70
N ALA A 210 -17.74 16.01 5.49
CA ALA A 210 -16.34 15.96 5.87
C ALA A 210 -15.41 15.78 4.65
N VAL A 211 -15.80 14.94 3.69
CA VAL A 211 -15.06 14.76 2.42
C VAL A 211 -15.02 16.06 1.62
N GLU A 212 -16.15 16.74 1.45
CA GLU A 212 -16.24 18.01 0.71
C GLU A 212 -15.38 19.10 1.36
N ARG A 213 -15.51 19.29 2.69
CA ARG A 213 -14.70 20.25 3.44
C ARG A 213 -13.21 19.93 3.30
N PHE A 214 -12.84 18.67 3.46
CA PHE A 214 -11.45 18.24 3.34
C PHE A 214 -10.88 18.55 1.94
N ALA A 215 -11.64 18.23 0.89
CA ALA A 215 -11.20 18.44 -0.49
C ALA A 215 -11.16 19.92 -0.90
N ALA A 216 -12.14 20.72 -0.48
CA ALA A 216 -12.28 22.11 -0.90
C ALA A 216 -11.44 23.09 -0.06
N GLU A 217 -11.23 22.80 1.22
CA GLU A 217 -10.59 23.75 2.16
C GLU A 217 -9.24 23.23 2.64
N VAL A 218 -9.21 22.01 3.20
CA VAL A 218 -8.00 21.49 3.88
C VAL A 218 -6.90 21.16 2.88
N VAL A 219 -7.20 20.41 1.81
CA VAL A 219 -6.20 19.97 0.83
C VAL A 219 -5.50 21.15 0.13
N PRO A 220 -6.20 22.18 -0.38
CA PRO A 220 -5.55 23.34 -0.98
C PRO A 220 -4.71 24.13 0.02
N ALA A 221 -5.19 24.33 1.26
CA ALA A 221 -4.46 25.04 2.30
C ALA A 221 -3.16 24.32 2.69
N VAL A 222 -3.21 22.99 2.88
CA VAL A 222 -2.01 22.18 3.16
C VAL A 222 -1.01 22.28 2.01
N ARG A 223 -1.46 22.19 0.76
CA ARG A 223 -0.56 22.30 -0.41
C ARG A 223 0.11 23.66 -0.49
N ALA A 224 -0.64 24.74 -0.30
CA ALA A 224 -0.11 26.10 -0.32
C ALA A 224 0.94 26.31 0.77
N GLU A 225 0.66 25.83 1.98
CA GLU A 225 1.54 25.99 3.12
C GLU A 225 2.81 25.13 3.02
N VAL A 226 2.69 23.88 2.57
CA VAL A 226 3.86 23.02 2.31
C VAL A 226 4.75 23.63 1.22
N ALA A 227 4.17 24.18 0.15
CA ALA A 227 4.93 24.86 -0.89
C ALA A 227 5.66 26.09 -0.32
N ARG A 228 4.97 26.91 0.48
CA ARG A 228 5.56 28.08 1.14
C ARG A 228 6.75 27.72 2.03
N VAL A 229 6.67 26.62 2.77
CA VAL A 229 7.75 26.16 3.67
C VAL A 229 8.95 25.58 2.92
N ARG A 230 8.71 24.90 1.78
CA ARG A 230 9.78 24.26 1.00
C ARG A 230 10.53 25.19 0.04
N GLY A 231 9.96 26.37 -0.26
CA GLY A 231 10.49 27.29 -1.27
C GLY A 231 10.23 26.81 -2.69
#